data_AF-A0A7Y5MV27-F1
#
_entry.id   AF-A0A7Y5MV27-F1
#
_cell.length_a   1.000
_cell.length_b   1.000
_cell.length_c   1.000
_cell.angle_alpha   90.00
_cell.angle_beta   90.00
_cell.angle_gamma   90.00
#
_symmetry.space_group_name_H-M   'P 1'
#
loop_
_entity.id
_entity.type
_entity.pdbx_description
1 polymer ?
#
loop_
_entity_poly.entity_id
_entity_poly.type
_entity_poly.pdbx_seq_one_letter_code
_entity_poly.pdbx_strand_id
1 'polypeptide(L)'
;MTALLEFDRALFFLINDVWHTPWLDALMPYWRDRFFWTPLYVLLSGFVVWKFGTAKGAFFILAVILAAGLSDLTSSRLIKENVERLRPCNEPKIKEQVKVLVHCGGGYSFTSSHAANHFAVA
;
A
#
# COMPACT_ATOMS: atom_id res chain seq x y z
N MET A 1 -9.61 17.78 17.56
CA MET A 1 -9.52 16.36 17.13
C MET A 1 -10.47 16.06 15.97
N THR A 2 -11.69 16.60 15.96
CA THR A 2 -12.68 16.44 14.87
C THR A 2 -12.20 16.98 13.51
N ALA A 3 -11.56 18.15 13.49
CA ALA A 3 -11.09 18.79 12.26
C ALA A 3 -10.16 17.91 11.42
N LEU A 4 -9.29 17.09 12.04
CA LEU A 4 -8.40 16.19 11.32
C LEU A 4 -9.17 15.03 10.65
N LEU A 5 -10.17 14.50 11.34
CA LEU A 5 -11.01 13.41 10.81
C LEU A 5 -11.92 13.92 9.68
N GLU A 6 -12.44 15.13 9.82
CA GLU A 6 -13.22 15.79 8.78
C GLU A 6 -12.35 16.09 7.55
N PHE A 7 -11.13 16.57 7.76
CA PHE A 7 -10.17 16.80 6.69
C PHE A 7 -9.79 15.49 5.97
N ASP A 8 -9.46 14.42 6.71
CA ASP A 8 -9.17 13.10 6.14
C ASP A 8 -10.35 12.58 5.30
N ARG A 9 -11.59 12.73 5.79
CA ARG A 9 -12.79 12.34 5.04
C ARG A 9 -13.02 13.21 3.80
N ALA A 10 -12.85 14.53 3.91
CA ALA A 10 -13.00 15.44 2.78
C ALA A 10 -11.97 15.14 1.69
N LEU A 11 -10.71 14.92 2.09
CA LEU A 11 -9.63 14.53 1.17
C LEU A 11 -9.90 13.18 0.52
N PHE A 12 -10.40 12.20 1.28
CA PHE A 12 -10.77 10.90 0.74
C PHE A 12 -11.82 11.03 -0.37
N PHE A 13 -12.92 11.77 -0.14
CA PHE A 13 -13.96 11.95 -1.15
C PHE A 13 -13.50 12.81 -2.32
N LEU A 14 -12.63 13.80 -2.09
CA LEU A 14 -12.02 14.56 -3.17
C LEU A 14 -11.26 13.64 -4.13
N ILE A 15 -10.49 12.68 -3.61
CA ILE A 15 -9.74 11.73 -4.44
C ILE A 15 -10.67 10.67 -5.06
N ASN A 16 -11.56 10.11 -4.25
CA ASN A 16 -12.38 8.95 -4.62
C ASN A 16 -13.52 9.31 -5.60
N ASP A 17 -14.10 10.50 -5.48
CA ASP A 17 -15.32 10.91 -6.19
C ASP A 17 -15.08 12.08 -7.17
N VAL A 18 -14.10 12.95 -6.91
CA VAL A 18 -13.83 14.10 -7.79
C VAL A 18 -12.61 13.87 -8.69
N TRP A 19 -11.49 13.39 -8.14
CA TRP A 19 -10.24 13.19 -8.90
C TRP A 19 -10.09 11.79 -9.48
N HIS A 20 -11.18 11.25 -10.02
CA HIS A 20 -11.15 10.02 -10.77
C HIS A 20 -11.44 10.29 -12.25
N THR A 21 -10.91 9.42 -13.11
CA THR A 21 -11.27 9.39 -14.53
C THR A 21 -11.36 7.93 -14.98
N PRO A 22 -12.20 7.59 -15.97
CA PRO A 22 -12.41 6.20 -16.35
C PRO A 22 -11.13 5.43 -16.72
N TRP A 23 -10.14 6.11 -17.32
CA TRP A 23 -8.87 5.47 -17.67
C TRP A 23 -7.97 5.26 -16.44
N LEU A 24 -7.95 6.20 -15.48
CA LEU A 24 -7.26 6.00 -14.21
C LEU A 24 -7.90 4.86 -13.42
N ASP A 25 -9.23 4.83 -13.37
CA ASP A 25 -9.98 3.76 -12.69
C ASP A 25 -9.66 2.38 -13.26
N ALA A 26 -9.46 2.28 -14.58
CA ALA A 26 -9.04 1.05 -15.23
C ALA A 26 -7.57 0.67 -14.95
N LEU A 27 -6.68 1.67 -14.82
CA LEU A 27 -5.25 1.46 -14.59
C LEU A 27 -4.91 1.11 -13.14
N MET A 28 -5.55 1.78 -12.17
CA MET A 28 -5.21 1.71 -10.74
C MET A 28 -5.22 0.28 -10.15
N PRO A 29 -6.17 -0.62 -10.51
CA PRO A 29 -6.14 -2.00 -10.04
C PRO A 29 -4.86 -2.75 -10.45
N TYR A 30 -4.38 -2.56 -11.68
CA TYR A 30 -3.12 -3.14 -12.16
C TYR A 30 -1.91 -2.48 -11.51
N TRP A 31 -1.94 -1.14 -11.38
CA TRP A 31 -0.84 -0.37 -10.79
C TRP A 31 -0.58 -0.74 -9.32
N ARG A 32 -1.63 -1.10 -8.58
CA ARG A 32 -1.53 -1.53 -7.18
C ARG A 32 -1.07 -2.98 -7.04
N ASP A 33 -1.26 -3.80 -8.06
CA ASP A 33 -1.03 -5.24 -7.96
C ASP A 33 0.46 -5.58 -7.85
N ARG A 34 0.81 -6.45 -6.90
CA ARG A 34 2.21 -6.83 -6.65
C ARG A 34 2.81 -7.66 -7.80
N PHE A 35 1.98 -8.44 -8.50
CA PHE A 35 2.45 -9.30 -9.59
C PHE A 35 2.72 -8.48 -10.85
N PHE A 36 1.97 -7.39 -11.06
CA PHE A 36 2.24 -6.43 -12.13
C PHE A 36 3.69 -5.90 -12.10
N TRP A 37 4.23 -5.62 -10.91
CA TRP A 37 5.60 -5.12 -10.72
C TRP A 37 6.69 -6.20 -10.60
N THR A 38 6.30 -7.48 -10.62
CA THR A 38 7.28 -8.59 -10.51
C THR A 38 8.39 -8.53 -11.55
N PRO A 39 8.13 -8.25 -12.85
CA PRO A 39 9.19 -8.12 -13.84
C PRO A 39 10.23 -7.05 -13.49
N LEU A 40 9.78 -5.91 -12.96
CA LEU A 40 10.67 -4.82 -12.53
C LEU A 40 11.55 -5.27 -11.35
N TYR A 41 10.96 -5.91 -10.33
CA TYR A 41 11.72 -6.38 -9.17
C TYR A 41 12.76 -7.46 -9.55
N VAL A 42 12.43 -8.35 -10.48
CA VAL A 42 13.38 -9.34 -11.02
C VAL A 42 14.53 -8.65 -11.75
N LEU A 43 14.22 -7.67 -12.61
CA LEU A 43 15.23 -6.91 -13.34
C LEU A 43 16.17 -6.16 -12.37
N LEU A 44 15.62 -5.43 -11.41
CA LEU A 44 16.42 -4.68 -10.43
C LEU A 44 17.29 -5.60 -9.57
N SER A 45 16.74 -6.73 -9.12
CA SER A 45 17.49 -7.72 -8.35
C SER A 45 18.66 -8.30 -9.17
N GLY A 46 18.39 -8.66 -10.43
CA GLY A 46 19.41 -9.14 -11.36
C GLY A 46 20.48 -8.09 -11.65
N PHE A 47 20.08 -6.84 -11.85
CA PHE A 47 20.99 -5.71 -12.06
C PHE A 47 21.93 -5.49 -10.88
N VAL A 48 21.41 -5.52 -9.65
CA VAL A 48 22.21 -5.37 -8.42
C VAL A 48 23.23 -6.51 -8.29
N VAL A 49 22.80 -7.76 -8.53
CA VAL A 49 23.70 -8.93 -8.49
C VAL A 49 24.78 -8.84 -9.57
N TRP A 50 24.42 -8.45 -10.79
CA TRP A 50 25.36 -8.27 -11.89
C TRP A 50 26.38 -7.16 -11.60
N LYS A 51 25.94 -6.04 -11.04
CA LYS A 51 26.81 -4.87 -10.80
C LYS A 51 27.74 -5.02 -9.59
N PHE A 52 27.25 -5.61 -8.50
CA PHE A 52 27.97 -5.66 -7.22
C PHE A 52 28.51 -7.06 -6.87
N GLY A 53 28.22 -8.06 -7.70
CA GLY A 53 28.57 -9.46 -7.47
C GLY A 53 27.58 -10.17 -6.54
N THR A 54 27.54 -11.51 -6.64
CA THR A 54 26.52 -12.35 -5.99
C THR A 54 26.44 -12.15 -4.48
N ALA A 55 27.56 -12.06 -3.76
CA ALA A 55 27.55 -11.92 -2.31
C ALA A 55 26.93 -10.59 -1.84
N LYS A 56 27.39 -9.46 -2.40
CA LYS A 56 26.87 -8.13 -2.03
C LYS A 56 25.44 -7.92 -2.54
N GLY A 57 25.13 -8.41 -3.74
CA GLY A 57 23.79 -8.31 -4.30
C GLY A 57 22.77 -9.13 -3.53
N ALA A 58 23.11 -10.38 -3.15
CA ALA A 58 22.24 -11.20 -2.30
C ALA A 58 22.03 -10.57 -0.92
N PHE A 59 23.08 -9.99 -0.31
CA PHE A 59 22.94 -9.26 0.96
C PHE A 59 22.00 -8.05 0.83
N PHE A 60 22.14 -7.25 -0.23
CA PHE A 60 21.25 -6.13 -0.49
C PHE A 60 19.79 -6.58 -0.65
N ILE A 61 19.54 -7.60 -1.47
CA ILE A 61 18.19 -8.16 -1.67
C ILE A 61 17.61 -8.66 -0.34
N LEU A 62 18.42 -9.35 0.46
CA LEU A 62 18.00 -9.81 1.79
C LEU A 62 17.62 -8.63 2.70
N ALA A 63 18.42 -7.56 2.71
CA ALA A 63 18.14 -6.37 3.49
C ALA A 63 16.81 -5.71 3.08
N VAL A 64 16.53 -5.60 1.78
CA VAL A 64 15.27 -5.08 1.25
C VAL A 64 14.08 -5.94 1.67
N ILE A 65 14.19 -7.28 1.55
CA ILE A 65 13.14 -8.21 1.97
C ILE A 65 12.88 -8.08 3.49
N LEU A 66 13.93 -7.98 4.29
CA LEU A 66 13.81 -7.80 5.73
C LEU A 66 13.15 -6.46 6.07
N ALA A 67 13.55 -5.37 5.43
CA ALA A 67 12.95 -4.05 5.64
C ALA A 67 11.45 -4.04 5.32
N ALA A 68 11.05 -4.62 4.18
CA ALA A 68 9.65 -4.77 3.81
C ALA A 68 8.88 -5.67 4.80
N GLY A 69 9.47 -6.79 5.22
CA GLY A 69 8.85 -7.71 6.18
C GLY A 69 8.68 -7.10 7.58
N LEU A 70 9.68 -6.35 8.05
CA LEU A 70 9.61 -5.58 9.29
C LEU A 70 8.53 -4.50 9.21
N SER A 71 8.49 -3.74 8.10
CA SER A 71 7.45 -2.73 7.86
C SER A 71 6.05 -3.34 7.90
N ASP A 72 5.85 -4.49 7.24
CA ASP A 72 4.56 -5.17 7.21
C ASP A 72 4.16 -5.68 8.59
N LEU A 73 5.09 -6.30 9.32
CA LEU A 73 4.84 -6.81 10.66
C LEU A 73 4.45 -5.67 11.61
N THR A 74 5.19 -4.56 11.60
CA THR A 74 4.90 -3.40 12.41
C THR A 74 3.57 -2.76 12.03
N SER A 75 3.30 -2.57 10.74
CA SER A 75 2.02 -2.00 10.28
C SER A 75 0.84 -2.91 10.65
N SER A 76 0.94 -4.20 10.32
CA SER A 76 -0.18 -5.14 10.35
C SER A 76 -0.47 -5.71 11.74
N ARG A 77 0.56 -5.96 12.56
CA ARG A 77 0.39 -6.62 13.87
C ARG A 77 0.53 -5.69 15.05
N LEU A 78 1.38 -4.67 14.95
CA LEU A 78 1.56 -3.72 16.03
C LEU A 78 0.58 -2.55 15.88
N ILE A 79 0.58 -1.84 14.76
CA ILE A 79 -0.21 -0.60 14.67
C ILE A 79 -1.70 -0.89 14.45
N LYS A 80 -2.06 -1.71 13.46
CA LYS A 80 -3.46 -1.94 13.08
C LYS A 80 -4.32 -2.50 14.21
N GLU A 81 -3.82 -3.50 14.92
CA GLU A 81 -4.55 -4.14 16.02
C GLU A 81 -4.67 -3.26 17.26
N ASN A 82 -3.84 -2.21 17.39
CA ASN A 82 -3.95 -1.24 18.49
C ASN A 82 -4.82 -0.03 18.14
N VAL A 83 -4.84 0.40 16.87
CA VAL A 83 -5.59 1.59 16.43
C VAL A 83 -7.00 1.24 15.97
N GLU A 84 -7.20 0.06 15.40
CA GLU A 84 -8.50 -0.51 15.02
C GLU A 84 -9.37 0.38 14.10
N ARG A 85 -8.73 1.25 13.30
CA ARG A 85 -9.45 2.14 12.40
C ARG A 85 -10.10 1.35 11.26
N LEU A 86 -11.42 1.50 11.08
CA LEU A 86 -12.14 0.90 9.95
C LEU A 86 -11.66 1.48 8.61
N ARG A 87 -11.76 0.67 7.55
CA ARG A 87 -11.54 1.11 6.17
C ARG A 87 -12.75 1.90 5.67
N PRO A 88 -12.59 2.87 4.76
CA PRO A 88 -13.73 3.59 4.19
C PRO A 88 -14.81 2.66 3.61
N CYS A 89 -14.42 1.56 2.97
CA CYS A 89 -15.37 0.58 2.41
C CYS A 89 -16.07 -0.32 3.46
N ASN A 90 -15.59 -0.34 4.71
CA ASN A 90 -16.21 -1.07 5.83
C ASN A 90 -16.89 -0.14 6.85
N GLU A 91 -16.70 1.18 6.73
CA GLU A 91 -17.25 2.16 7.66
C GLU A 91 -18.76 2.33 7.42
N PRO A 92 -19.63 1.96 8.39
CA PRO A 92 -21.08 1.97 8.20
C PRO A 92 -21.65 3.31 7.72
N LYS A 93 -21.03 4.42 8.12
CA LYS A 93 -21.51 5.77 7.77
C LYS A 93 -21.23 6.18 6.33
N ILE A 94 -20.25 5.56 5.65
CA ILE A 94 -19.79 6.01 4.32
C ILE A 94 -19.67 4.91 3.28
N LYS A 95 -19.70 3.63 3.67
CA LYS A 95 -19.45 2.48 2.78
C LYS A 95 -20.28 2.50 1.49
N GLU A 96 -21.50 3.03 1.53
CA GLU A 96 -22.40 3.11 0.37
C GLU A 96 -22.01 4.22 -0.63
N GLN A 97 -21.25 5.21 -0.18
CA GLN A 97 -20.75 6.32 -0.99
C GLN A 97 -19.33 6.04 -1.55
N VAL A 98 -18.68 4.97 -1.09
CA VAL A 98 -17.31 4.65 -1.49
C VAL A 98 -17.31 3.96 -2.85
N LYS A 99 -16.52 4.51 -3.77
CA LYS A 99 -16.25 3.89 -5.06
C LYS A 99 -15.19 2.80 -4.90
N VAL A 100 -15.61 1.55 -5.03
CA VAL A 100 -14.72 0.40 -4.82
C VAL A 100 -14.23 -0.14 -6.16
N LEU A 101 -12.94 0.06 -6.47
CA LEU A 101 -12.31 -0.46 -7.70
C LEU A 101 -11.77 -1.89 -7.57
N VAL A 102 -11.51 -2.33 -6.33
CA VAL A 102 -10.96 -3.65 -6.00
C VAL A 102 -11.67 -4.20 -4.77
N HIS A 103 -11.70 -5.51 -4.59
CA HIS A 103 -12.35 -6.14 -3.43
C HIS A 103 -11.98 -5.46 -2.11
N CYS A 104 -12.98 -5.04 -1.34
CA CYS A 104 -12.80 -4.47 -0.02
C CYS A 104 -12.28 -5.55 0.93
N GLY A 105 -10.96 -5.68 1.04
CA GLY A 105 -10.34 -6.68 1.89
C GLY A 105 -10.64 -6.44 3.38
N GLY A 106 -10.46 -7.48 4.19
CA GLY A 106 -10.64 -7.40 5.64
C GLY A 106 -9.54 -6.63 6.39
N GLY A 107 -9.80 -6.40 7.68
CA GLY A 107 -8.87 -5.78 8.64
C GLY A 107 -8.94 -4.24 8.68
N TYR A 108 -8.08 -3.66 9.53
CA TYR A 108 -8.03 -2.23 9.78
C TYR A 108 -7.28 -1.45 8.68
N SER A 109 -7.46 -0.13 8.68
CA SER A 109 -6.99 0.79 7.64
C SER A 109 -5.69 1.50 7.98
N PHE A 110 -5.41 1.73 9.27
CA PHE A 110 -4.26 2.50 9.71
C PHE A 110 -3.18 1.63 10.37
N THR A 111 -1.94 1.64 9.89
CA THR A 111 -1.44 2.30 8.66
C THR A 111 -1.73 1.47 7.40
N SER A 112 -1.57 2.07 6.22
CA SER A 112 -1.60 1.29 4.98
C SER A 112 -0.31 0.47 4.84
N SER A 113 -0.38 -0.85 5.05
CA SER A 113 0.79 -1.73 4.88
C SER A 113 1.37 -1.64 3.47
N HIS A 114 0.53 -1.46 2.44
CA HIS A 114 1.02 -1.33 1.08
C HIS A 114 1.89 -0.07 0.92
N ALA A 115 1.43 1.08 1.45
CA ALA A 115 2.22 2.30 1.43
C ALA A 115 3.49 2.18 2.29
N ALA A 116 3.37 1.61 3.49
CA ALA A 116 4.49 1.41 4.41
C ALA A 116 5.58 0.49 3.82
N ASN A 117 5.20 -0.57 3.11
CA ASN A 117 6.15 -1.51 2.51
C ASN A 117 6.87 -0.86 1.32
N HIS A 118 6.17 -0.12 0.46
CA HIS A 118 6.79 0.60 -0.65
C HIS A 118 7.79 1.65 -0.17
N PHE A 119 7.44 2.43 0.87
CA PHE A 119 8.36 3.40 1.46
C PHE A 119 9.56 2.76 2.19
N ALA A 120 9.42 1.54 2.72
CA ALA A 120 10.54 0.83 3.33
C ALA A 120 11.55 0.30 2.30
N VAL A 121 11.14 0.13 1.05
CA VAL A 121 11.96 -0.41 -0.04
C VAL A 121 12.55 0.69 -0.94
N ALA A 122 11.90 1.86 -1.01
CA ALA A 122 12.31 3.03 -1.80
C ALA A 122 13.59 3.68 -1.27
#